data_AF-A0A645HYA6-F1
#
_entry.id   AF-A0A645HYA6-F1
#
_cell.length_a   1.000
_cell.length_b   1.000
_cell.length_c   1.000
_cell.angle_alpha   90.00
_cell.angle_beta   90.00
_cell.angle_gamma   90.00
#
_symmetry.space_group_name_H-M   'P 1'
#
loop_
_entity.id
_entity.type
_entity.pdbx_description
1 polymer ?
#
loop_
_entity_poly.entity_id
_entity_poly.type
_entity_poly.pdbx_seq_one_letter_code
_entity_poly.pdbx_strand_id
1 'polypeptide(L)'
;MENASVEYSYKKIKKMIEYQKEKYGWEFIFLGANIDAIDTAQRFGINKDMATNFKADSQGVSLNYEVVSEALTCFRSNKKMTKEWKKRIEEDYTSRDS
;
A
#
# COMPACT_ATOMS: atom_id res chain seq x y z
N MET A 1 17.54 -19.71 -0.45
CA MET A 1 16.76 -19.89 0.80
C MET A 1 15.42 -19.20 0.57
N GLU A 2 14.52 -19.88 -0.14
CA GLU A 2 13.28 -19.34 -0.71
C GLU A 2 12.10 -19.89 0.09
N ASN A 3 11.27 -19.01 0.65
CA ASN A 3 9.95 -19.29 1.19
C ASN A 3 9.84 -20.31 2.34
N ALA A 4 10.09 -19.84 3.56
CA ALA A 4 9.48 -20.41 4.75
C ALA A 4 7.99 -20.01 4.79
N SER A 5 7.14 -20.73 4.06
CA SER A 5 5.69 -20.56 4.07
C SER A 5 5.11 -21.06 5.39
N VAL A 6 5.31 -20.27 6.46
CA VAL A 6 4.40 -20.33 7.59
C VAL A 6 3.10 -19.70 7.09
N GLU A 7 1.99 -20.45 7.10
CA GLU A 7 0.68 -19.90 6.73
C GLU A 7 0.32 -18.77 7.70
N TYR A 8 0.61 -17.53 7.31
CA TYR A 8 0.22 -16.35 8.07
C TYR A 8 -1.24 -16.10 7.77
N SER A 9 -2.12 -16.50 8.68
CA SER A 9 -3.53 -16.13 8.60
C SER A 9 -3.69 -14.61 8.59
N TYR A 10 -4.74 -14.10 7.92
CA TYR A 10 -5.09 -12.67 7.93
C TYR A 10 -5.08 -12.07 9.33
N LYS A 11 -5.56 -12.82 10.33
CA LYS A 11 -5.56 -12.42 11.74
C LYS A 11 -4.16 -12.22 12.30
N LYS A 12 -3.21 -13.08 11.93
CA LYS A 12 -1.80 -12.97 12.38
C LYS A 12 -1.13 -11.75 11.75
N ILE A 13 -1.33 -11.54 10.44
CA ILE A 13 -0.79 -10.38 9.71
C ILE A 13 -1.34 -9.07 10.30
N LYS A 14 -2.65 -9.01 10.54
CA LYS A 14 -3.29 -7.85 11.16
C LYS A 14 -2.69 -7.52 12.53
N LYS A 15 -2.55 -8.51 13.41
CA LYS A 15 -1.90 -8.32 14.72
C LYS A 15 -0.46 -7.83 14.61
N MET A 16 0.30 -8.33 13.64
CA MET A 16 1.66 -7.87 13.40
C MET A 16 1.68 -6.41 12.95
N ILE A 17 0.82 -6.03 12.02
CA ILE A 17 0.70 -4.64 11.55
C ILE A 17 0.32 -3.71 12.70
N GLU A 18 -0.71 -4.05 13.47
CA GLU A 18 -1.15 -3.27 14.64
C GLU A 18 -0.03 -3.10 15.66
N TYR A 19 0.68 -4.19 16.00
CA TYR A 19 1.82 -4.13 16.91
C TYR A 19 2.94 -3.20 16.40
N GLN A 20 3.29 -3.27 15.12
CA GLN A 20 4.34 -2.42 14.56
C GLN A 20 3.93 -0.94 14.52
N LYS A 21 2.66 -0.65 14.22
CA LYS A 21 2.09 0.70 14.28
C LYS A 21 2.15 1.28 15.69
N GLU A 22 1.70 0.53 16.69
CA GLU A 22 1.65 1.00 18.08
C GLU A 22 3.03 1.10 18.72
N LYS A 23 3.89 0.09 18.51
CA LYS A 23 5.17 0.00 19.19
C LYS A 23 6.25 0.88 18.57
N TYR A 24 6.23 1.04 17.25
CA TYR A 24 7.31 1.68 16.50
C TYR A 24 6.85 2.80 15.58
N GLY A 25 5.55 3.11 15.54
CA GLY A 25 5.02 4.20 14.70
C GLY A 25 5.14 3.91 13.20
N TRP A 26 5.15 2.64 12.80
CA TRP A 26 5.24 2.28 11.39
C TRP A 26 3.96 2.67 10.64
N GLU A 27 4.12 3.15 9.42
CA GLU A 27 3.03 3.36 8.47
C GLU A 27 3.10 2.29 7.37
N PHE A 28 1.94 1.77 6.98
CA PHE A 28 1.84 0.68 6.00
C PHE A 28 1.07 1.14 4.78
N ILE A 29 1.68 1.00 3.60
CA ILE A 29 1.05 1.19 2.29
C ILE A 29 0.81 -0.19 1.67
N PHE A 30 -0.39 -0.41 1.13
CA PHE A 30 -0.75 -1.63 0.41
C PHE A 30 -1.00 -1.34 -1.07
N LEU A 31 -0.20 -1.97 -1.93
CA LEU A 31 -0.25 -1.80 -3.39
C LEU A 31 -0.68 -3.13 -4.00
N GLY A 32 -1.87 -3.17 -4.59
CA GLY A 32 -2.36 -4.37 -5.26
C GLY A 32 -2.30 -4.21 -6.77
N ALA A 33 -1.67 -5.16 -7.44
CA ALA A 33 -1.67 -5.23 -8.89
C ALA A 33 -2.85 -6.11 -9.32
N ASN A 34 -3.88 -5.53 -9.94
CA ASN A 34 -5.02 -6.26 -10.50
C ASN A 34 -5.80 -7.17 -9.50
N ILE A 35 -5.80 -6.81 -8.21
CA ILE A 35 -6.58 -7.47 -7.14
C ILE A 35 -7.49 -6.44 -6.47
N ASP A 36 -8.45 -6.87 -5.66
CA ASP A 36 -9.13 -5.94 -4.75
C ASP A 36 -8.19 -5.59 -3.58
N ALA A 37 -7.32 -4.61 -3.82
CA ALA A 37 -6.30 -4.20 -2.85
C ALA A 37 -6.93 -3.59 -1.60
N ILE A 38 -8.08 -2.94 -1.75
CA ILE A 38 -8.76 -2.24 -0.66
C ILE A 38 -9.35 -3.26 0.31
N ASP A 39 -10.13 -4.23 -0.19
CA ASP A 39 -10.71 -5.27 0.64
C ASP A 39 -9.63 -6.13 1.32
N THR A 40 -8.54 -6.42 0.60
CA THR A 40 -7.41 -7.18 1.13
C THR A 40 -6.68 -6.39 2.23
N ALA A 41 -6.40 -5.11 2.00
CA ALA A 41 -5.76 -4.23 2.97
C ALA A 41 -6.58 -4.11 4.26
N GLN A 42 -7.91 -4.00 4.15
CA GLN A 42 -8.80 -3.95 5.31
C GLN A 42 -8.72 -5.23 6.16
N ARG A 43 -8.62 -6.41 5.53
CA ARG A 43 -8.42 -7.68 6.23
C ARG A 43 -7.09 -7.71 7.01
N PHE A 44 -6.09 -7.00 6.53
CA PHE A 44 -4.80 -6.80 7.19
C PHE A 44 -4.78 -5.65 8.21
N GLY A 45 -5.88 -4.91 8.39
CA GLY A 45 -5.92 -3.76 9.31
C GLY A 45 -5.24 -2.50 8.77
N ILE A 46 -5.02 -2.45 7.45
CA ILE A 46 -4.49 -1.27 6.76
C ILE A 46 -5.69 -0.38 6.36
N ASN A 47 -5.57 0.93 6.58
CA ASN A 47 -6.61 1.88 6.20
C ASN A 47 -6.73 1.93 4.66
N LYS A 48 -7.95 1.99 4.13
CA LYS A 48 -8.22 2.16 2.69
C LYS A 48 -7.52 3.38 2.07
N ASP A 49 -7.26 4.41 2.86
CA ASP A 49 -6.54 5.61 2.41
C ASP A 49 -5.06 5.32 2.15
N MET A 50 -4.55 4.20 2.67
CA MET A 50 -3.20 3.67 2.45
C MET A 50 -3.20 2.43 1.55
N ALA A 51 -4.30 2.17 0.85
CA ALA A 51 -4.42 1.07 -0.11
C ALA A 51 -4.82 1.60 -1.48
N THR A 52 -4.19 1.08 -2.54
CA THR A 52 -4.56 1.40 -3.92
C THR A 52 -4.29 0.24 -4.89
N ASN A 53 -5.08 0.20 -5.96
CA ASN A 53 -4.84 -0.65 -7.12
C ASN A 53 -3.92 0.08 -8.08
N PHE A 54 -2.99 -0.64 -8.70
CA PHE A 54 -2.16 -0.10 -9.77
C PHE A 54 -2.09 -1.09 -10.93
N LYS A 55 -1.78 -0.58 -12.12
CA LYS A 55 -1.67 -1.42 -13.31
C LYS A 55 -0.31 -2.10 -13.33
N ALA A 56 -0.32 -3.43 -13.45
CA ALA A 56 0.87 -4.27 -13.44
C ALA A 56 1.69 -4.22 -14.75
N ASP A 57 1.87 -3.03 -15.32
CA ASP A 57 2.67 -2.80 -16.52
C ASP A 57 3.84 -1.84 -16.25
N SER A 58 4.73 -1.69 -17.23
CA SER A 58 5.93 -0.86 -17.05
C SER A 58 5.62 0.58 -16.66
N GLN A 59 4.53 1.16 -17.18
CA GLN A 59 4.13 2.52 -16.88
C GLN A 59 3.57 2.64 -15.46
N GLY A 60 2.66 1.73 -15.08
CA GLY A 60 2.04 1.71 -13.77
C GLY A 60 3.04 1.40 -12.66
N VAL A 61 3.98 0.48 -12.90
CA VAL A 61 5.09 0.20 -11.96
C VAL A 61 5.97 1.44 -11.78
N SER A 62 6.38 2.10 -12.88
CA SER A 62 7.22 3.30 -12.80
C SER A 62 6.53 4.42 -12.01
N LEU A 63 5.26 4.70 -12.32
CA LEU A 63 4.47 5.71 -11.63
C LEU A 63 4.30 5.37 -10.14
N ASN A 64 4.05 4.11 -9.81
CA ASN A 64 3.89 3.65 -8.44
C ASN A 64 5.16 3.92 -7.61
N TYR A 65 6.34 3.58 -8.15
CA TYR A 65 7.62 3.88 -7.48
C TYR A 65 7.87 5.38 -7.29
N GLU A 66 7.56 6.20 -8.30
CA GLU A 66 7.69 7.66 -8.21
C GLU A 66 6.83 8.23 -7.09
N VAL A 67 5.53 7.92 -7.10
CA VAL A 67 4.55 8.40 -6.14
C VAL A 67 4.87 7.94 -4.72
N VAL A 68 5.26 6.67 -4.55
CA VAL A 68 5.66 6.14 -3.23
C VAL A 68 6.94 6.85 -2.74
N SER A 69 7.90 7.13 -3.62
CA SER A 69 9.11 7.89 -3.26
C SER A 69 8.80 9.31 -2.78
N GLU A 70 7.88 10.00 -3.47
CA GLU A 70 7.37 11.31 -3.06
C GLU A 70 6.68 11.25 -1.69
N ALA A 71 5.79 10.28 -1.50
CA ALA A 71 5.06 10.06 -0.26
C ALA A 71 6.02 9.80 0.93
N LEU A 72 7.04 8.96 0.73
CA LEU A 72 8.10 8.70 1.71
C LEU A 72 8.89 9.96 2.03
N THR A 73 9.16 10.82 1.04
CA THR A 73 9.86 12.09 1.25
C THR A 73 9.04 13.06 2.10
N CYS A 74 7.73 13.16 1.86
CA CYS A 74 6.80 13.90 2.69
C CYS A 74 6.75 13.36 4.13
N PHE A 75 6.66 12.04 4.29
CA PHE A 75 6.64 11.40 5.60
C PHE A 75 7.90 11.68 6.41
N ARG A 76 9.10 11.58 5.78
CA ARG A 76 10.38 11.94 6.42
C ARG A 76 10.46 13.41 6.83
N SER A 77 9.66 14.28 6.22
CA SER A 77 9.57 15.70 6.56
C SER A 77 8.57 15.98 7.69
N ASN A 78 8.17 14.94 8.44
CA ASN A 78 7.20 14.99 9.53
C ASN A 78 5.79 15.45 9.10
N LYS A 79 5.47 15.32 7.80
CA LYS A 79 4.13 15.58 7.28
C LYS A 79 3.29 14.31 7.34
N LYS A 80 2.01 14.46 7.71
CA LYS A 80 1.06 13.34 7.65
C LYS A 80 0.82 12.95 6.20
N MET A 81 0.91 11.66 5.93
CA MET A 81 0.50 11.10 4.65
C MET A 81 -1.02 11.13 4.56
N THR A 82 -1.56 11.84 3.58
CA THR A 82 -3.01 11.94 3.31
C THR A 82 -3.35 11.10 2.09
N LYS A 83 -4.61 10.73 1.90
CA LYS A 83 -5.09 9.97 0.73
C LYS A 83 -4.66 10.53 -0.64
N GLU A 84 -4.22 11.79 -0.70
CA GLU A 84 -3.73 12.43 -1.92
C GLU A 84 -2.51 11.73 -2.52
N TRP A 85 -1.72 11.00 -1.70
CA TRP A 85 -0.55 10.29 -2.20
C TRP A 85 -0.91 9.31 -3.33
N LYS A 86 -2.04 8.61 -3.23
CA LYS A 86 -2.44 7.59 -4.22
C LYS A 86 -3.22 8.11 -5.41
N LYS A 87 -3.58 9.40 -5.42
CA LYS A 87 -4.45 10.00 -6.44
C LYS A 87 -3.94 9.75 -7.87
N ARG A 88 -2.65 10.00 -8.12
CA ARG A 88 -2.01 9.80 -9.43
C ARG A 88 -2.07 8.34 -9.87
N ILE A 89 -1.92 7.40 -8.94
CA ILE A 89 -1.99 5.96 -9.21
C ILE A 89 -3.42 5.56 -9.57
N GLU A 90 -4.42 6.05 -8.83
CA GLU A 90 -5.85 5.76 -9.08
C GLU A 90 -6.33 6.35 -10.42
N GLU A 91 -5.87 7.56 -10.77
CA GLU A 91 -6.12 8.21 -12.06
C GLU A 91 -5.53 7.41 -13.23
N ASP A 92 -4.27 6.97 -13.11
CA ASP A 92 -3.60 6.13 -14.08
C ASP A 92 -4.31 4.78 -14.26
N TYR A 93 -4.69 4.14 -13.15
CA TYR A 93 -5.43 2.89 -13.15
C TYR A 93 -6.77 3.04 -13.89
N THR A 94 -7.56 4.06 -13.55
CA THR A 94 -8.89 4.28 -14.13
C THR A 94 -8.83 4.68 -15.61
N SER A 95 -7.89 5.55 -15.97
CA SER A 95 -7.76 6.07 -17.34
C SER A 95 -7.28 5.01 -18.35
N ARG A 96 -6.52 4.01 -17.88
CA ARG A 96 -5.95 2.96 -18.73
C ARG A 96 -6.68 1.62 -18.61
N ASP A 97 -7.70 1.50 -17.76
CA ASP A 97 -8.62 0.35 -17.70
C ASP A 97 -9.89 0.53 -18.57
N SER A 98 -9.98 1.64 -19.30
CA SER A 98 -11.04 1.89 -20.31
C SER A 98 -10.71 1.29 -21.68
#